data_AF-A0A3B9MZA1-F1
#
_entry.id   AF-A0A3B9MZA1-F1
#
_cell.length_a   1.000
_cell.length_b   1.000
_cell.length_c   1.000
_cell.angle_alpha   90.00
_cell.angle_beta   90.00
_cell.angle_gamma   90.00
#
_symmetry.space_group_name_H-M   'P 1'
#
loop_
_entity.id
_entity.type
_entity.pdbx_description
1 polymer ?
#
loop_
_entity_poly.entity_id
_entity_poly.type
_entity_poly.pdbx_seq_one_letter_code
_entity_poly.pdbx_strand_id
1 'polypeptide(L)'
;MLDTVVIKVHNVKKHAELAKYLYTEKFVTKVYYRQIVPYNATRFIYEKYIRYSDTGKPYRLKTVGKLHIPSSHYHLAYDVVSDRDYIYFNFSIPKYLYGTNINQFVSSPFNPKFNMAYYSEYNNQVKMLYSRFMLFISNFFEENFSHVPIDYTDVEINRIDFCYNMIFPSKTEALFYLDQQKRILKKSERLKKGFTNYRTAISYQTSDLYFKIYHKGSEYEKNDRKEHDKINKDFSREFEGLKKDKEYEVLKNHLKSGHKVYYYDTKYLQDFSDRILRFELSLNNRLLSRIYNTKIIQKEVPTFKNKVERYKLLKRKSKDGQNTENLTKSELTEYKKLLSTVRKTRRFFVKINKEHYKELHISGTKYQDVEVKHFSERLMKECSKLFYSLVDRFTLKQLDDFETVMNRCKQHNIEVENVRKRLGTQRSNFDNSEKIKMTGKKISETKIALLLQLMQKNTIDEIKQMHIFSTRTLDRYIQDLRTLKIDTNHISKSIVTKEISFLDHYIEVQFNENKLFTNKFNKMKY
;
A
#
# COMPACT_ATOMS: atom_id res chain seq x y z
N MET A 1 -7.19 -0.69 4.16
CA MET A 1 -7.88 0.40 3.44
C MET A 1 -7.03 0.85 2.24
N LEU A 2 -7.54 1.74 1.39
CA LEU A 2 -6.77 2.37 0.30
C LEU A 2 -6.46 3.83 0.67
N ASP A 3 -5.26 4.32 0.35
CA ASP A 3 -4.87 5.72 0.52
C ASP A 3 -4.87 6.45 -0.83
N THR A 4 -3.82 6.24 -1.62
CA THR A 4 -3.61 6.94 -2.89
C THR A 4 -3.99 6.05 -4.07
N VAL A 5 -4.60 6.65 -5.08
CA VAL A 5 -4.87 6.03 -6.38
C VAL A 5 -4.28 6.87 -7.50
N VAL A 6 -3.76 6.19 -8.52
CA VAL A 6 -3.38 6.80 -9.79
C VAL A 6 -4.21 6.19 -10.90
N ILE A 7 -4.97 7.05 -11.56
CA ILE A 7 -5.88 6.69 -12.65
C ILE A 7 -5.32 7.29 -13.94
N LYS A 8 -5.46 6.55 -15.05
CA LYS A 8 -5.21 7.07 -16.39
C LYS A 8 -6.44 6.88 -17.26
N VAL A 9 -6.89 7.94 -17.93
CA VAL A 9 -7.93 7.88 -18.96
C VAL A 9 -7.23 7.91 -20.31
N HIS A 10 -7.22 6.79 -21.04
CA HIS A 10 -6.57 6.65 -22.36
C HIS A 10 -7.42 7.29 -23.46
N ASN A 11 -6.86 7.47 -24.65
CA ASN A 11 -7.55 8.01 -25.82
C ASN A 11 -8.01 9.46 -25.60
N VAL A 12 -7.03 10.36 -25.44
CA VAL A 12 -7.25 11.80 -25.21
C VAL A 12 -8.11 12.40 -26.31
N LYS A 13 -8.02 11.90 -27.55
CA LYS A 13 -8.86 12.36 -28.66
C LYS A 13 -10.35 12.07 -28.41
N LYS A 14 -10.69 10.89 -27.89
CA LYS A 14 -12.08 10.54 -27.52
C LYS A 14 -12.55 11.32 -26.29
N HIS A 15 -11.64 11.59 -25.34
CA HIS A 15 -11.91 12.37 -24.12
C HIS A 15 -11.47 13.83 -24.27
N ALA A 16 -11.62 14.43 -25.46
CA ALA A 16 -11.11 15.78 -25.74
C ALA A 16 -11.77 16.87 -24.90
N GLU A 17 -13.07 16.72 -24.59
CA GLU A 17 -13.78 17.66 -23.71
C GLU A 17 -13.26 17.59 -22.26
N LEU A 18 -12.86 16.41 -21.77
CA LEU A 18 -12.21 16.28 -20.45
C LEU A 18 -10.87 17.00 -20.45
N ALA A 19 -10.04 16.76 -21.46
CA ALA A 19 -8.75 17.42 -21.60
C ALA A 19 -8.92 18.95 -21.65
N LYS A 20 -9.87 19.43 -22.45
CA LYS A 20 -10.19 20.86 -22.59
C LYS A 20 -10.67 21.47 -21.28
N TYR A 21 -11.59 20.81 -20.57
CA TYR A 21 -12.06 21.24 -19.25
C TYR A 21 -10.88 21.44 -18.29
N LEU A 22 -9.99 20.45 -18.22
CA LEU A 22 -8.79 20.52 -17.39
C LEU A 22 -7.84 21.65 -17.81
N TYR A 23 -7.72 21.96 -19.10
CA TYR A 23 -6.93 23.11 -19.56
C TYR A 23 -7.59 24.47 -19.25
N THR A 24 -8.92 24.56 -19.17
CA THR A 24 -9.65 25.82 -18.95
C THR A 24 -9.69 26.30 -17.49
N GLU A 25 -9.49 25.42 -16.51
CA GLU A 25 -9.50 25.72 -15.06
C GLU A 25 -8.25 26.50 -14.51
N LYS A 26 -7.45 27.11 -15.39
CA LYS A 26 -6.42 28.20 -15.20
C LYS A 26 -4.97 27.88 -14.74
N PHE A 27 -4.09 28.83 -15.13
CA PHE A 27 -2.61 29.01 -14.98
C PHE A 27 -1.69 28.58 -16.14
N VAL A 28 -1.71 29.30 -17.27
CA VAL A 28 -0.58 29.31 -18.22
C VAL A 28 -0.10 30.74 -18.46
N THR A 29 0.95 31.15 -17.74
CA THR A 29 1.83 32.24 -18.17
C THR A 29 2.51 31.82 -19.49
N LYS A 30 2.47 32.73 -20.48
CA LYS A 30 2.96 32.61 -21.87
C LYS A 30 4.19 31.72 -22.01
N VAL A 31 4.11 30.64 -22.81
CA VAL A 31 5.28 29.98 -23.44
C VAL A 31 4.82 29.32 -24.75
N TYR A 32 5.72 29.36 -25.75
CA TYR A 32 5.61 28.91 -27.14
C TYR A 32 4.99 27.54 -27.40
N TYR A 33 4.48 27.38 -28.63
CA TYR A 33 3.44 26.44 -29.00
C TYR A 33 3.89 25.42 -30.06
N ARG A 34 3.52 24.14 -29.90
CA ARG A 34 3.46 23.15 -30.99
C ARG A 34 2.04 22.54 -31.04
N GLN A 35 1.45 22.55 -32.23
CA GLN A 35 0.08 22.11 -32.56
C GLN A 35 -0.02 20.58 -32.61
N ILE A 36 -1.05 19.97 -31.98
CA ILE A 36 -1.16 18.49 -31.93
C ILE A 36 -2.55 17.95 -32.33
N VAL A 37 -3.66 18.69 -32.17
CA VAL A 37 -5.01 18.17 -32.55
C VAL A 37 -5.82 19.22 -33.32
N PRO A 38 -6.22 18.97 -34.58
CA PRO A 38 -7.24 19.76 -35.23
C PRO A 38 -8.62 19.31 -34.69
N TYR A 39 -9.25 20.17 -33.90
CA TYR A 39 -10.69 20.07 -33.60
C TYR A 39 -11.32 21.39 -34.02
N ASN A 40 -12.14 21.35 -35.07
CA ASN A 40 -12.95 22.44 -35.61
C ASN A 40 -12.34 23.86 -35.42
N ALA A 41 -11.32 24.17 -36.22
CA ALA A 41 -10.80 25.49 -36.63
C ALA A 41 -10.63 26.65 -35.61
N THR A 42 -10.96 26.53 -34.32
CA THR A 42 -11.11 27.72 -33.45
C THR A 42 -10.42 27.65 -32.08
N ARG A 43 -9.98 26.48 -31.58
CA ARG A 43 -9.25 26.40 -30.30
C ARG A 43 -8.16 25.31 -30.31
N PHE A 44 -6.92 25.69 -30.01
CA PHE A 44 -5.75 24.81 -29.97
C PHE A 44 -5.40 24.42 -28.52
N ILE A 45 -5.02 23.15 -28.31
CA ILE A 45 -4.34 22.70 -27.10
C ILE A 45 -2.83 22.89 -27.30
N TYR A 46 -2.18 23.53 -26.35
CA TYR A 46 -0.80 23.97 -26.44
C TYR A 46 0.10 23.26 -25.42
N GLU A 47 1.20 22.66 -25.88
CA GLU A 47 2.18 21.98 -25.03
C GLU A 47 3.54 22.69 -25.01
N LYS A 48 4.19 22.70 -23.84
CA LYS A 48 5.51 23.32 -23.62
C LYS A 48 6.64 22.29 -23.78
N TYR A 49 7.71 22.65 -24.48
CA TYR A 49 8.91 21.80 -24.66
C TYR A 49 10.19 22.60 -24.40
N ILE A 50 11.22 21.94 -23.86
CA ILE A 50 12.62 22.41 -23.81
C ILE A 50 13.42 21.54 -24.78
N ARG A 51 14.24 22.13 -25.64
CA ARG A 51 15.17 21.39 -26.49
C ARG A 51 16.58 21.57 -25.92
N TYR A 52 17.23 20.48 -25.53
CA TYR A 52 18.61 20.55 -25.06
C TYR A 52 19.56 20.67 -26.26
N SER A 53 20.56 21.55 -26.16
CA SER A 53 21.54 21.83 -27.23
C SER A 53 22.49 20.67 -27.51
N ASP A 54 22.76 19.84 -26.50
CA ASP A 54 23.69 18.71 -26.55
C ASP A 54 23.10 17.47 -27.23
N THR A 55 21.83 17.16 -26.97
CA THR A 55 21.15 15.96 -27.46
C THR A 55 20.17 16.24 -28.59
N GLY A 56 19.81 17.52 -28.80
CA GLY A 56 18.79 17.96 -29.74
C GLY A 56 17.37 17.44 -29.44
N LYS A 57 17.18 16.67 -28.36
CA LYS A 57 15.93 15.99 -28.01
C LYS A 57 14.97 16.98 -27.36
N PRO A 58 13.73 17.12 -27.86
CA PRO A 58 12.70 17.89 -27.19
C PRO A 58 12.24 17.14 -25.94
N TYR A 59 12.35 17.78 -24.79
CA TYR A 59 11.83 17.34 -23.52
C TYR A 59 10.56 18.13 -23.19
N ARG A 60 9.44 17.42 -23.07
CA ARG A 60 8.17 18.05 -22.71
C ARG A 60 8.24 18.60 -21.28
N LEU A 61 7.88 19.86 -21.11
CA LEU A 61 7.64 20.44 -19.79
C LEU A 61 6.32 19.88 -19.26
N LYS A 62 6.42 19.14 -18.16
CA LYS A 62 5.26 18.51 -17.51
C LYS A 62 4.27 19.59 -17.08
N THR A 63 3.06 19.58 -17.63
CA THR A 63 2.02 20.55 -17.26
C THR A 63 1.18 19.92 -16.16
N VAL A 64 1.72 19.94 -14.93
CA VAL A 64 0.98 19.43 -13.77
C VAL A 64 -0.01 20.48 -13.33
N GLY A 65 -1.29 20.18 -13.48
CA GLY A 65 -2.37 21.00 -12.95
C GLY A 65 -2.73 20.58 -11.52
N LYS A 66 -3.27 21.53 -10.77
CA LYS A 66 -3.92 21.32 -9.48
C LYS A 66 -5.36 21.80 -9.63
N LEU A 67 -6.31 20.87 -9.73
CA LEU A 67 -7.72 21.23 -9.76
C LEU A 67 -8.17 21.46 -8.32
N HIS A 68 -8.66 22.66 -8.01
CA HIS A 68 -9.38 22.89 -6.76
C HIS A 68 -10.76 22.28 -6.90
N ILE A 69 -11.11 21.37 -5.99
CA ILE A 69 -12.43 20.76 -5.99
C ILE A 69 -13.16 21.39 -4.81
N PRO A 70 -14.22 22.19 -5.04
CA PRO A 70 -14.85 22.99 -3.97
C PRO A 70 -15.30 22.17 -2.75
N SER A 71 -15.61 20.89 -2.95
CA SER A 71 -16.01 19.97 -1.88
C SER A 71 -14.86 19.14 -1.27
N SER A 72 -13.61 19.35 -1.70
CA SER A 72 -12.44 18.64 -1.17
C SER A 72 -11.33 19.63 -0.84
N HIS A 73 -10.69 19.44 0.31
CA HIS A 73 -9.70 20.38 0.83
C HIS A 73 -8.31 20.22 0.21
N TYR A 74 -8.14 19.22 -0.66
CA TYR A 74 -6.88 18.97 -1.33
C TYR A 74 -7.06 19.11 -2.84
N HIS A 75 -6.04 19.71 -3.47
CA HIS A 75 -5.98 19.77 -4.91
C HIS A 75 -5.85 18.38 -5.53
N LEU A 76 -6.66 18.10 -6.54
CA LEU A 76 -6.49 16.96 -7.42
C LEU A 76 -5.30 17.25 -8.35
N ALA A 77 -4.25 16.42 -8.26
CA ALA A 77 -3.13 16.52 -9.17
C ALA A 77 -3.46 15.79 -10.47
N TYR A 78 -3.35 16.48 -11.60
CA TYR A 78 -3.60 15.91 -12.91
C TYR A 78 -2.53 16.33 -13.94
N ASP A 79 -2.44 15.59 -15.03
CA ASP A 79 -1.55 15.89 -16.17
C ASP A 79 -2.16 15.31 -17.44
N VAL A 80 -2.34 16.13 -18.49
CA VAL A 80 -2.83 15.67 -19.79
C VAL A 80 -1.61 15.30 -20.64
N VAL A 81 -1.36 14.02 -20.85
CA VAL A 81 -0.15 13.49 -21.51
C VAL A 81 -0.47 13.06 -22.95
N SER A 82 -0.58 14.02 -23.88
CA SER A 82 -0.94 13.74 -25.28
C SER A 82 0.05 12.84 -26.02
N ASP A 83 1.36 12.93 -25.74
CA ASP A 83 2.41 12.13 -26.40
C ASP A 83 2.30 10.62 -26.08
N ARG A 84 1.64 10.30 -24.97
CA ARG A 84 1.36 8.93 -24.54
C ARG A 84 -0.13 8.63 -24.48
N ASP A 85 -0.93 9.52 -25.07
CA ASP A 85 -2.38 9.41 -25.24
C ASP A 85 -3.14 9.04 -23.96
N TYR A 86 -2.87 9.74 -22.85
CA TYR A 86 -3.70 9.62 -21.65
C TYR A 86 -3.80 10.90 -20.81
N ILE A 87 -4.86 11.00 -20.01
CA ILE A 87 -5.01 11.95 -18.91
C ILE A 87 -4.71 11.23 -17.59
N TYR A 88 -3.83 11.80 -16.79
CA TYR A 88 -3.36 11.24 -15.53
C TYR A 88 -4.01 11.95 -14.35
N PHE A 89 -4.52 11.19 -13.39
CA PHE A 89 -5.02 11.69 -12.10
C PHE A 89 -4.28 11.00 -10.95
N ASN A 90 -3.90 11.76 -9.93
CA ASN A 90 -3.26 11.26 -8.72
C ASN A 90 -3.78 11.99 -7.49
N PHE A 91 -4.36 11.23 -6.56
CA PHE A 91 -4.92 11.81 -5.35
C PHE A 91 -5.09 10.75 -4.25
N SER A 92 -5.18 11.23 -3.00
CA SER A 92 -5.51 10.42 -1.83
C SER A 92 -7.03 10.37 -1.68
N ILE A 93 -7.60 9.16 -1.70
CA ILE A 93 -9.03 8.90 -1.56
C ILE A 93 -9.54 9.44 -0.21
N PRO A 94 -8.91 9.15 0.95
CA PRO A 94 -9.33 9.74 2.22
C PRO A 94 -9.30 11.27 2.21
N LYS A 95 -8.26 11.89 1.66
CA LYS A 95 -8.18 13.37 1.60
C LYS A 95 -9.25 13.97 0.70
N TYR A 96 -9.59 13.31 -0.41
CA TYR A 96 -10.67 13.74 -1.28
C TYR A 96 -12.02 13.67 -0.55
N LEU A 97 -12.28 12.57 0.17
CA LEU A 97 -13.57 12.33 0.83
C LEU A 97 -13.76 13.09 2.14
N TYR A 98 -12.68 13.27 2.89
CA TYR A 98 -12.74 13.73 4.28
C TYR A 98 -11.85 14.94 4.56
N GLY A 99 -11.04 15.36 3.58
CA GLY A 99 -10.06 16.43 3.80
C GLY A 99 -8.93 16.04 4.75
N THR A 100 -8.78 14.78 5.10
CA THR A 100 -7.65 14.27 5.89
C THR A 100 -7.40 12.81 5.57
N ASN A 101 -6.15 12.36 5.69
CA ASN A 101 -5.79 10.95 5.60
C ASN A 101 -5.63 10.27 6.96
N ILE A 102 -5.99 10.95 8.06
CA ILE A 102 -6.23 10.30 9.35
C ILE A 102 -7.43 9.36 9.24
N ASN A 103 -8.48 9.84 8.57
CA ASN A 103 -9.64 9.05 8.23
C ASN A 103 -9.30 7.90 7.29
N GLN A 104 -10.05 6.82 7.45
CA GLN A 104 -9.82 5.60 6.71
C GLN A 104 -10.88 5.41 5.63
N PHE A 105 -10.46 4.96 4.45
CA PHE A 105 -11.39 4.52 3.41
C PHE A 105 -11.95 3.13 3.76
N VAL A 106 -12.90 3.10 4.70
CA VAL A 106 -13.54 1.91 5.28
C VAL A 106 -15.04 2.14 5.48
N SER A 107 -15.79 1.06 5.69
CA SER A 107 -17.21 1.17 6.04
C SER A 107 -17.41 1.70 7.45
N SER A 108 -18.34 2.63 7.59
CA SER A 108 -18.76 3.14 8.89
C SER A 108 -19.43 2.03 9.70
N PRO A 109 -19.03 1.81 10.97
CA PRO A 109 -19.77 0.96 11.88
C PRO A 109 -21.17 1.50 12.20
N PHE A 110 -21.45 2.77 11.92
CA PHE A 110 -22.78 3.37 12.07
C PHE A 110 -23.67 3.20 10.84
N ASN A 111 -23.17 2.62 9.75
CA ASN A 111 -24.05 2.29 8.62
C ASN A 111 -25.07 1.23 9.10
N PRO A 112 -26.38 1.42 8.91
CA PRO A 112 -27.39 0.43 9.33
C PRO A 112 -27.20 -0.96 8.71
N LYS A 113 -26.53 -1.04 7.55
CA LYS A 113 -26.15 -2.26 6.85
C LYS A 113 -24.79 -2.82 7.34
N PHE A 114 -24.18 -2.23 8.36
CA PHE A 114 -22.93 -2.71 8.96
C PHE A 114 -23.22 -3.85 9.94
N ASN A 115 -22.58 -4.99 9.72
CA ASN A 115 -22.73 -6.17 10.55
C ASN A 115 -21.35 -6.64 11.01
N MET A 116 -20.98 -6.40 12.27
CA MET A 116 -19.61 -6.67 12.73
C MET A 116 -19.16 -8.13 12.50
N ALA A 117 -20.07 -9.11 12.58
CA ALA A 117 -19.76 -10.51 12.32
C ALA A 117 -19.40 -10.74 10.85
N TYR A 118 -20.24 -10.26 9.92
CA TYR A 118 -19.97 -10.34 8.48
C TYR A 118 -18.70 -9.57 8.09
N TYR A 119 -18.49 -8.40 8.69
CA TYR A 119 -17.39 -7.49 8.41
C TYR A 119 -16.09 -7.87 9.11
N SER A 120 -16.08 -8.85 10.02
CA SER A 120 -14.84 -9.37 10.60
C SER A 120 -14.18 -10.42 9.70
N GLU A 121 -14.91 -11.01 8.76
CA GLU A 121 -14.36 -11.97 7.81
C GLU A 121 -13.54 -11.28 6.72
N TYR A 122 -12.27 -11.68 6.59
CA TYR A 122 -11.33 -11.11 5.62
C TYR A 122 -11.85 -11.10 4.16
N ASN A 123 -12.51 -12.18 3.71
CA ASN A 123 -13.01 -12.24 2.33
C ASN A 123 -14.08 -11.19 2.06
N ASN A 124 -14.99 -10.99 3.01
CA ASN A 124 -16.07 -10.01 2.90
C ASN A 124 -15.51 -8.59 2.92
N GLN A 125 -14.55 -8.30 3.81
CA GLN A 125 -13.86 -6.99 3.84
C GLN A 125 -13.22 -6.64 2.49
N VAL A 126 -12.54 -7.60 1.86
CA VAL A 126 -11.89 -7.39 0.56
C VAL A 126 -12.92 -7.15 -0.55
N LYS A 127 -13.99 -7.95 -0.60
CA LYS A 127 -15.08 -7.78 -1.56
C LYS A 127 -15.70 -6.40 -1.43
N MET A 128 -15.99 -5.98 -0.20
CA MET A 128 -16.52 -4.66 0.09
C MET A 128 -15.56 -3.53 -0.30
N LEU A 129 -14.27 -3.67 0.01
CA LEU A 129 -13.26 -2.70 -0.38
C LEU A 129 -13.21 -2.54 -1.91
N TYR A 130 -13.29 -3.65 -2.65
CA TYR A 130 -13.36 -3.63 -4.11
C TYR A 130 -14.61 -2.89 -4.62
N SER A 131 -15.80 -3.25 -4.13
CA SER A 131 -17.05 -2.60 -4.54
C SER A 131 -17.05 -1.10 -4.24
N ARG A 132 -16.60 -0.72 -3.03
CA ARG A 132 -16.47 0.69 -2.63
C ARG A 132 -15.46 1.43 -3.50
N PHE A 133 -14.33 0.80 -3.83
CA PHE A 133 -13.33 1.40 -4.68
C PHE A 133 -13.88 1.65 -6.09
N MET A 134 -14.58 0.68 -6.68
CA MET A 134 -15.19 0.88 -8.00
C MET A 134 -16.28 1.96 -8.00
N LEU A 135 -17.14 1.98 -6.99
CA LEU A 135 -18.14 3.03 -6.81
C LEU A 135 -17.50 4.40 -6.59
N PHE A 136 -16.40 4.46 -5.84
CA PHE A 136 -15.65 5.69 -5.65
C PHE A 136 -15.14 6.23 -7.00
N ILE A 137 -14.60 5.37 -7.87
CA ILE A 137 -14.10 5.78 -9.18
C ILE A 137 -15.23 6.34 -10.06
N SER A 138 -16.41 5.71 -10.07
CA SER A 138 -17.54 6.23 -10.84
C SER A 138 -18.02 7.58 -10.29
N ASN A 139 -18.23 7.66 -8.99
CA ASN A 139 -18.69 8.89 -8.33
C ASN A 139 -17.69 10.03 -8.49
N PHE A 140 -16.39 9.74 -8.46
CA PHE A 140 -15.36 10.75 -8.69
C PHE A 140 -15.53 11.41 -10.07
N PHE A 141 -15.75 10.62 -11.13
CA PHE A 141 -15.93 11.18 -12.46
C PHE A 141 -17.28 11.89 -12.61
N GLU A 142 -18.35 11.31 -12.09
CA GLU A 142 -19.69 11.90 -12.12
C GLU A 142 -19.75 13.23 -11.35
N GLU A 143 -19.15 13.31 -10.17
CA GLU A 143 -19.20 14.53 -9.34
C GLU A 143 -18.36 15.67 -9.92
N ASN A 144 -17.18 15.38 -10.47
CA ASN A 144 -16.24 16.42 -10.90
C ASN A 144 -16.34 16.73 -12.40
N PHE A 145 -16.91 15.82 -13.18
CA PHE A 145 -16.96 15.91 -14.64
C PHE A 145 -18.33 15.44 -15.18
N SER A 146 -19.43 15.70 -14.46
CA SER A 146 -20.81 15.32 -14.85
C SER A 146 -21.20 15.71 -16.29
N HIS A 147 -20.64 16.81 -16.79
CA HIS A 147 -20.90 17.35 -18.12
C HIS A 147 -19.99 16.74 -19.21
N VAL A 148 -19.07 15.86 -18.84
CA VAL A 148 -18.14 15.19 -19.76
C VAL A 148 -18.39 13.68 -19.74
N PRO A 149 -18.76 13.06 -20.87
CA PRO A 149 -18.96 11.61 -20.92
C PRO A 149 -17.62 10.89 -20.73
N ILE A 150 -17.56 9.97 -19.76
CA ILE A 150 -16.39 9.14 -19.49
C ILE A 150 -16.66 7.70 -19.94
N ASP A 151 -15.78 7.17 -20.78
CA ASP A 151 -15.78 5.75 -21.14
C ASP A 151 -14.89 4.96 -20.19
N TYR A 152 -15.50 4.20 -19.29
CA TYR A 152 -14.80 3.37 -18.31
C TYR A 152 -13.97 2.22 -18.92
N THR A 153 -14.11 1.94 -20.21
CA THR A 153 -13.21 1.02 -20.94
C THR A 153 -11.83 1.62 -21.20
N ASP A 154 -11.70 2.95 -21.12
CA ASP A 154 -10.45 3.70 -21.24
C ASP A 154 -9.84 4.07 -19.87
N VAL A 155 -10.49 3.71 -18.76
CA VAL A 155 -10.04 4.04 -17.41
C VAL A 155 -9.15 2.94 -16.86
N GLU A 156 -7.85 3.20 -16.78
CA GLU A 156 -6.82 2.34 -16.22
C GLU A 156 -6.52 2.68 -14.75
N ILE A 157 -6.51 1.65 -13.90
CA ILE A 157 -5.95 1.69 -12.55
C ILE A 157 -4.45 1.42 -12.64
N ASN A 158 -3.66 2.50 -12.61
CA ASN A 158 -2.20 2.44 -12.83
C ASN A 158 -1.39 2.23 -11.53
N ARG A 159 -1.91 2.71 -10.40
CA ARG A 159 -1.36 2.45 -9.06
C ARG A 159 -2.47 2.52 -8.01
N ILE A 160 -2.38 1.66 -7.02
CA ILE A 160 -3.14 1.75 -5.78
C ILE A 160 -2.21 1.59 -4.59
N ASP A 161 -2.46 2.35 -3.54
CA ASP A 161 -1.72 2.24 -2.29
C ASP A 161 -2.63 1.66 -1.22
N PHE A 162 -2.24 0.50 -0.69
CA PHE A 162 -2.86 -0.05 0.51
C PHE A 162 -2.25 0.60 1.73
N CYS A 163 -3.08 0.89 2.73
CA CYS A 163 -2.59 1.35 4.01
C CYS A 163 -3.36 0.75 5.20
N TYR A 164 -2.71 0.85 6.37
CA TYR A 164 -3.22 0.43 7.67
C TYR A 164 -2.61 1.32 8.74
N ASN A 165 -3.45 1.83 9.65
CA ASN A 165 -3.03 2.66 10.77
C ASN A 165 -3.02 1.81 12.03
N MET A 166 -1.86 1.65 12.63
CA MET A 166 -1.70 1.11 13.98
C MET A 166 -1.67 2.29 14.95
N ILE A 167 -2.55 2.27 15.95
CA ILE A 167 -2.79 3.42 16.83
C ILE A 167 -2.35 3.10 18.24
N PHE A 168 -1.58 4.02 18.81
CA PHE A 168 -0.97 3.94 20.12
C PHE A 168 -1.65 4.91 21.10
N PRO A 169 -1.50 4.70 22.41
CA PRO A 169 -1.88 5.67 23.42
C PRO A 169 -1.19 7.04 23.27
N SER A 170 0.07 7.07 22.83
CA SER A 170 0.87 8.31 22.76
C SER A 170 1.89 8.33 21.63
N LYS A 171 2.41 9.53 21.33
CA LYS A 171 3.53 9.77 20.40
C LYS A 171 4.79 9.01 20.79
N THR A 172 5.10 9.04 22.08
CA THR A 172 6.29 8.40 22.63
C THR A 172 6.24 6.90 22.38
N GLU A 173 5.09 6.27 22.61
CA GLU A 173 4.91 4.85 22.35
C GLU A 173 4.95 4.49 20.86
N ALA A 174 4.29 5.26 20.00
CA ALA A 174 4.36 5.05 18.55
C ALA A 174 5.80 5.13 18.03
N LEU A 175 6.56 6.15 18.44
CA LEU A 175 7.96 6.31 18.05
C LEU A 175 8.87 5.24 18.66
N PHE A 176 8.61 4.83 19.90
CA PHE A 176 9.34 3.75 20.55
C PHE A 176 9.12 2.42 19.85
N TYR A 177 7.87 2.07 19.52
CA TYR A 177 7.53 0.87 18.75
C TYR A 177 8.23 0.87 17.39
N LEU A 178 8.24 2.01 16.70
CA LEU A 178 8.95 2.16 15.43
C LEU A 178 10.48 1.98 15.58
N ASP A 179 11.08 2.44 16.68
CA ASP A 179 12.49 2.19 16.97
C ASP A 179 12.78 0.70 17.20
N GLN A 180 11.91 0.00 17.94
CA GLN A 180 12.01 -1.45 18.13
C GLN A 180 11.90 -2.20 16.80
N GLN A 181 10.96 -1.83 15.91
CA GLN A 181 10.86 -2.40 14.57
C GLN A 181 12.17 -2.24 13.79
N LYS A 182 12.79 -1.05 13.84
CA LYS A 182 14.08 -0.80 13.15
C LYS A 182 15.20 -1.69 13.65
N ARG A 183 15.22 -2.05 14.94
CA ARG A 183 16.27 -2.90 15.51
C ARG A 183 16.20 -4.32 14.96
N ILE A 184 15.01 -4.92 14.93
CA ILE A 184 14.79 -6.30 14.46
C ILE A 184 15.08 -6.45 12.96
N LEU A 185 14.78 -5.42 12.15
CA LEU A 185 14.86 -5.52 10.69
C LEU A 185 16.28 -5.37 10.12
N LYS A 186 17.19 -4.70 10.84
CA LYS A 186 18.53 -4.32 10.35
C LYS A 186 19.40 -5.48 9.83
N LYS A 187 19.15 -6.74 10.20
CA LYS A 187 20.00 -7.89 9.76
C LYS A 187 19.31 -8.97 8.94
N SER A 188 17.97 -9.12 9.00
CA SER A 188 17.28 -10.23 8.28
C SER A 188 17.33 -10.07 6.75
N GLU A 189 17.54 -8.84 6.26
CA GLU A 189 17.71 -8.55 4.85
C GLU A 189 19.08 -7.91 4.64
N ARG A 190 20.09 -8.73 4.33
CA ARG A 190 21.42 -8.24 3.87
C ARG A 190 21.21 -7.08 2.91
N LEU A 191 21.61 -5.88 3.32
CA LEU A 191 21.59 -4.57 2.67
C LEU A 191 21.65 -4.62 1.14
N LYS A 192 20.56 -5.02 0.48
CA LYS A 192 20.39 -4.85 -0.97
C LYS A 192 19.71 -3.51 -1.19
N LYS A 193 20.50 -2.45 -1.41
CA LYS A 193 20.15 -1.14 -2.02
C LYS A 193 18.77 -0.48 -1.71
N GLY A 194 18.00 -0.91 -0.71
CA GLY A 194 16.57 -0.59 -0.63
C GLY A 194 16.00 -0.44 0.79
N PHE A 195 16.86 -0.37 1.82
CA PHE A 195 16.42 -0.03 3.16
C PHE A 195 16.94 1.36 3.54
N THR A 196 16.03 2.33 3.63
CA THR A 196 16.33 3.67 4.16
C THR A 196 15.65 3.83 5.51
N ASN A 197 16.49 4.03 6.53
CA ASN A 197 16.03 4.24 7.90
C ASN A 197 16.01 5.73 8.18
N TYR A 198 14.83 6.35 8.14
CA TYR A 198 14.65 7.72 8.57
C TYR A 198 14.32 7.74 10.06
N ARG A 199 14.55 8.87 10.75
CA ARG A 199 14.18 9.02 12.18
C ARG A 199 12.73 8.60 12.45
N THR A 200 11.82 8.88 11.53
CA THR A 200 10.37 8.67 11.68
C THR A 200 9.78 7.68 10.67
N ALA A 201 10.61 6.89 9.95
CA ALA A 201 10.12 5.90 9.01
C ALA A 201 11.09 4.73 8.76
N ILE A 202 10.52 3.59 8.41
CA ILE A 202 11.15 2.42 7.81
C ILE A 202 10.68 2.34 6.36
N SER A 203 11.60 2.19 5.41
CA SER A 203 11.25 1.92 4.02
C SER A 203 11.84 0.58 3.60
N TYR A 204 11.00 -0.32 3.11
CA TYR A 204 11.37 -1.59 2.51
C TYR A 204 11.13 -1.53 1.00
N GLN A 205 12.22 -1.45 0.24
CA GLN A 205 12.18 -1.35 -1.21
C GLN A 205 12.92 -2.50 -1.88
N THR A 206 12.27 -3.11 -2.86
CA THR A 206 12.90 -4.00 -3.85
C THR A 206 12.72 -3.40 -5.25
N SER A 207 13.21 -4.07 -6.30
CA SER A 207 13.02 -3.58 -7.67
C SER A 207 11.56 -3.40 -8.09
N ASP A 208 10.64 -4.11 -7.41
CA ASP A 208 9.24 -4.19 -7.82
C ASP A 208 8.26 -3.80 -6.69
N LEU A 209 8.76 -3.54 -5.48
CA LEU A 209 7.91 -3.38 -4.29
C LEU A 209 8.43 -2.23 -3.46
N TYR A 210 7.52 -1.37 -3.01
CA TYR A 210 7.80 -0.28 -2.09
C TYR A 210 6.79 -0.35 -0.95
N PHE A 211 7.28 -0.66 0.24
CA PHE A 211 6.53 -0.73 1.47
C PHE A 211 7.15 0.22 2.49
N LYS A 212 6.33 0.97 3.22
CA LYS A 212 6.80 1.97 4.17
C LYS A 212 6.01 1.87 5.46
N ILE A 213 6.70 2.04 6.58
CA ILE A 213 6.11 2.21 7.91
C ILE A 213 6.57 3.56 8.39
N TYR A 214 5.67 4.44 8.80
CA TYR A 214 6.07 5.78 9.21
C TYR A 214 5.13 6.38 10.23
N HIS A 215 5.68 7.29 11.03
CA HIS A 215 4.94 8.02 12.05
C HIS A 215 4.12 9.13 11.39
N LYS A 216 2.79 9.04 11.47
CA LYS A 216 1.87 9.93 10.76
C LYS A 216 1.94 11.36 11.28
N GLY A 217 2.08 11.54 12.60
CA GLY A 217 2.16 12.86 13.22
C GLY A 217 3.32 13.71 12.71
N SER A 218 4.47 13.09 12.46
CA SER A 218 5.61 13.77 11.84
C SER A 218 5.39 14.10 10.36
N GLU A 219 4.60 13.31 9.63
CA GLU A 219 4.21 13.64 8.26
C GLU A 219 3.19 14.78 8.23
N TYR A 220 2.20 14.72 9.14
CA TYR A 220 1.14 15.72 9.27
C TYR A 220 1.72 17.10 9.59
N GLU A 221 2.58 17.19 10.61
CA GLU A 221 3.26 18.42 11.00
C GLU A 221 4.03 19.07 9.85
N LYS A 222 4.73 18.24 9.06
CA LYS A 222 5.59 18.72 7.97
C LYS A 222 4.79 19.24 6.78
N ASN A 223 3.72 18.54 6.41
CA ASN A 223 3.01 18.73 5.14
C ASN A 223 1.56 19.20 5.35
N ASP A 224 0.73 18.34 5.94
CA ASP A 224 -0.74 18.49 5.95
C ASP A 224 -1.20 19.64 6.86
N ARG A 225 -0.54 19.85 8.00
CA ARG A 225 -0.84 20.91 8.96
C ARG A 225 -0.76 22.30 8.33
N LYS A 226 0.26 22.54 7.50
CA LYS A 226 0.45 23.84 6.82
C LYS A 226 -0.70 24.16 5.88
N GLU A 227 -1.22 23.15 5.18
CA GLU A 227 -2.36 23.33 4.27
C GLU A 227 -3.64 23.57 5.06
N HIS A 228 -3.88 22.79 6.14
CA HIS A 228 -5.04 23.01 6.99
C HIS A 228 -5.02 24.38 7.68
N ASP A 229 -3.86 24.84 8.14
CA ASP A 229 -3.69 26.18 8.71
C ASP A 229 -3.95 27.27 7.67
N LYS A 230 -3.59 27.05 6.40
CA LYS A 230 -3.92 27.96 5.30
C LYS A 230 -5.44 28.00 5.05
N ILE A 231 -6.09 26.83 4.96
CA ILE A 231 -7.54 26.72 4.79
C ILE A 231 -8.28 27.39 5.94
N ASN A 232 -7.84 27.15 7.18
CA ASN A 232 -8.40 27.80 8.36
C ASN A 232 -8.33 29.32 8.25
N LYS A 233 -7.19 29.87 7.81
CA LYS A 233 -7.03 31.32 7.61
C LYS A 233 -7.96 31.85 6.53
N ASP A 234 -8.06 31.16 5.41
CA ASP A 234 -8.93 31.58 4.29
C ASP A 234 -10.41 31.51 4.70
N PHE A 235 -10.81 30.45 5.42
CA PHE A 235 -12.15 30.29 6.00
C PHE A 235 -12.48 31.40 7.02
N SER A 236 -11.56 31.75 7.92
CA SER A 236 -11.78 32.85 8.87
C SER A 236 -12.00 34.19 8.17
N ARG A 237 -11.25 34.49 7.09
CA ARG A 237 -11.44 35.73 6.31
C ARG A 237 -12.79 35.76 5.60
N GLU A 238 -13.19 34.65 4.99
CA GLU A 238 -14.50 34.55 4.34
C GLU A 238 -15.62 34.74 5.36
N PHE A 239 -15.49 34.12 6.54
CA PHE A 239 -16.44 34.25 7.63
C PHE A 239 -16.56 35.68 8.18
N GLU A 240 -15.45 36.40 8.32
CA GLU A 240 -15.43 37.82 8.72
C GLU A 240 -16.09 38.75 7.67
N GLY A 241 -16.09 38.34 6.39
CA GLY A 241 -16.69 39.08 5.29
C GLY A 241 -18.20 38.82 5.09
N LEU A 242 -18.78 37.83 5.76
CA LEU A 242 -20.22 37.56 5.70
C LEU A 242 -20.98 38.70 6.38
N LYS A 243 -22.02 39.22 5.70
CA LYS A 243 -22.95 40.19 6.28
C LYS A 243 -23.62 39.56 7.51
N LYS A 244 -23.93 40.39 8.52
CA LYS A 244 -24.58 39.99 9.78
C LYS A 244 -26.03 39.50 9.55
N ASP A 245 -26.18 38.36 8.90
CA ASP A 245 -27.47 37.72 8.69
C ASP A 245 -27.78 36.77 9.86
N LYS A 246 -29.01 36.28 9.98
CA LYS A 246 -29.45 35.45 11.12
C LYS A 246 -28.58 34.20 11.35
N GLU A 247 -28.04 33.59 10.29
CA GLU A 247 -27.13 32.43 10.39
C GLU A 247 -25.79 32.80 11.02
N TYR A 248 -25.28 34.01 10.74
CA TYR A 248 -24.06 34.53 11.36
C TYR A 248 -24.23 34.68 12.87
N GLU A 249 -25.38 35.18 13.35
CA GLU A 249 -25.65 35.31 14.79
C GLU A 249 -25.88 33.95 15.48
N VAL A 250 -26.44 32.95 14.79
CA VAL A 250 -26.55 31.57 15.34
C VAL A 250 -25.17 30.93 15.52
N LEU A 251 -24.30 31.03 14.51
CA LEU A 251 -22.92 30.55 14.62
C LEU A 251 -22.16 31.35 15.69
N LYS A 252 -22.24 32.67 15.67
CA LYS A 252 -21.57 33.55 16.65
C LYS A 252 -22.06 33.30 18.08
N ASN A 253 -23.33 32.99 18.31
CA ASN A 253 -23.85 32.63 19.63
C ASN A 253 -23.34 31.26 20.11
N HIS A 254 -23.12 30.29 19.22
CA HIS A 254 -22.38 29.06 19.55
C HIS A 254 -20.90 29.35 19.90
N LEU A 255 -20.37 30.50 19.49
CA LEU A 255 -18.95 30.88 19.60
C LEU A 255 -18.63 31.92 20.70
N LYS A 256 -19.63 32.40 21.45
CA LYS A 256 -19.47 33.39 22.54
C LYS A 256 -18.59 32.92 23.72
N SER A 257 -18.05 31.71 23.68
CA SER A 257 -17.07 31.17 24.62
C SER A 257 -15.60 31.54 24.32
N GLY A 258 -15.33 32.36 23.31
CA GLY A 258 -13.97 32.83 23.00
C GLY A 258 -13.12 31.86 22.16
N HIS A 259 -13.75 30.83 21.58
CA HIS A 259 -13.07 29.89 20.69
C HIS A 259 -13.05 30.40 19.24
N LYS A 260 -11.87 30.47 18.62
CA LYS A 260 -11.71 30.72 17.19
C LYS A 260 -12.36 29.60 16.37
N VAL A 261 -13.10 29.95 15.32
CA VAL A 261 -13.65 28.97 14.37
C VAL A 261 -12.52 28.48 13.47
N TYR A 262 -12.24 27.19 13.53
CA TYR A 262 -11.36 26.55 12.59
C TYR A 262 -12.16 25.58 11.75
N TYR A 263 -11.92 25.58 10.45
CA TYR A 263 -12.44 24.54 9.56
C TYR A 263 -11.85 23.18 9.97
N TYR A 264 -10.58 23.15 10.36
CA TYR A 264 -9.86 22.00 10.89
C TYR A 264 -9.33 22.26 12.28
N ASP A 265 -9.65 21.39 13.24
CA ASP A 265 -8.94 21.36 14.52
C ASP A 265 -7.53 20.80 14.33
N THR A 266 -6.57 21.65 13.94
CA THR A 266 -5.21 21.20 13.62
C THR A 266 -4.46 20.69 14.84
N LYS A 267 -4.88 21.06 16.05
CA LYS A 267 -4.34 20.53 17.30
C LYS A 267 -4.81 19.09 17.50
N TYR A 268 -6.12 18.85 17.46
CA TYR A 268 -6.67 17.50 17.57
C TYR A 268 -6.09 16.56 16.49
N LEU A 269 -6.07 17.00 15.22
CA LEU A 269 -5.52 16.19 14.12
C LEU A 269 -4.03 15.88 14.32
N GLN A 270 -3.25 16.80 14.90
CA GLN A 270 -1.85 16.57 15.25
C GLN A 270 -1.72 15.56 16.38
N ASP A 271 -2.43 15.76 17.49
CA ASP A 271 -2.39 14.92 18.68
C ASP A 271 -2.81 13.48 18.34
N PHE A 272 -3.84 13.33 17.49
CA PHE A 272 -4.28 12.04 17.00
C PHE A 272 -3.30 11.42 15.99
N SER A 273 -2.76 12.20 15.04
CA SER A 273 -1.75 11.70 14.10
C SER A 273 -0.47 11.25 14.78
N ASP A 274 -0.08 11.92 15.86
CA ASP A 274 1.07 11.58 16.69
C ASP A 274 0.93 10.20 17.34
N ARG A 275 -0.28 9.64 17.40
CA ARG A 275 -0.52 8.28 17.90
C ARG A 275 -0.45 7.21 16.82
N ILE A 276 -0.21 7.56 15.55
CA ILE A 276 -0.35 6.61 14.44
C ILE A 276 1.00 6.22 13.84
N LEU A 277 1.24 4.91 13.74
CA LEU A 277 2.15 4.34 12.75
C LEU A 277 1.34 3.84 11.54
N ARG A 278 1.62 4.41 10.37
CA ARG A 278 1.00 4.01 9.11
C ARG A 278 1.91 3.02 8.38
N PHE A 279 1.34 1.87 8.04
CA PHE A 279 1.90 0.91 7.09
C PHE A 279 1.30 1.21 5.72
N GLU A 280 2.13 1.25 4.68
CA GLU A 280 1.72 1.59 3.32
C GLU A 280 2.45 0.72 2.30
N LEU A 281 1.71 0.16 1.34
CA LEU A 281 2.23 -0.60 0.20
C LEU A 281 1.78 0.04 -1.11
N SER A 282 2.73 0.48 -1.93
CA SER A 282 2.43 1.00 -3.25
C SER A 282 2.46 -0.10 -4.32
N LEU A 283 1.30 -0.35 -4.93
CA LEU A 283 1.12 -1.34 -6.00
C LEU A 283 1.05 -0.63 -7.36
N ASN A 284 2.20 -0.45 -8.00
CA ASN A 284 2.26 0.04 -9.38
C ASN A 284 1.93 -1.08 -10.40
N ASN A 285 1.72 -0.70 -11.67
CA ASN A 285 1.47 -1.64 -12.76
C ASN A 285 2.42 -2.84 -12.83
N ARG A 286 3.71 -2.65 -12.54
CA ARG A 286 4.69 -3.76 -12.55
C ARG A 286 4.40 -4.76 -11.44
N LEU A 287 4.12 -4.29 -10.23
CA LEU A 287 3.78 -5.16 -9.10
C LEU A 287 2.41 -5.83 -9.29
N LEU A 288 1.40 -5.09 -9.75
CA LEU A 288 0.09 -5.62 -10.09
C LEU A 288 0.20 -6.75 -11.13
N SER A 289 0.99 -6.53 -12.20
CA SER A 289 1.27 -7.54 -13.22
C SER A 289 1.93 -8.79 -12.65
N ARG A 290 2.90 -8.62 -11.75
CA ARG A 290 3.59 -9.73 -11.09
C ARG A 290 2.64 -10.55 -10.23
N ILE A 291 1.78 -9.90 -9.45
CA ILE A 291 0.75 -10.57 -8.63
C ILE A 291 -0.22 -11.32 -9.54
N TYR A 292 -0.73 -10.67 -10.58
CA TYR A 292 -1.65 -11.29 -11.54
C TYR A 292 -1.03 -12.54 -12.21
N ASN A 293 0.20 -12.44 -12.73
CA ASN A 293 0.85 -13.55 -13.42
C ASN A 293 1.08 -14.75 -12.49
N THR A 294 1.56 -14.49 -11.26
CA THR A 294 2.01 -15.55 -10.33
C THR A 294 0.87 -16.13 -9.49
N LYS A 295 -0.15 -15.34 -9.17
CA LYS A 295 -1.23 -15.75 -8.25
C LYS A 295 -2.54 -16.07 -8.96
N ILE A 296 -2.75 -15.54 -10.16
CA ILE A 296 -3.98 -15.73 -10.93
C ILE A 296 -3.68 -16.60 -12.17
N ILE A 297 -2.96 -16.06 -13.17
CA ILE A 297 -2.73 -16.79 -14.45
C ILE A 297 -2.06 -18.14 -14.21
N GLN A 298 -0.96 -18.18 -13.43
CA GLN A 298 -0.22 -19.41 -13.20
C GLN A 298 -1.07 -20.53 -12.56
N LYS A 299 -2.12 -20.18 -11.81
CA LYS A 299 -3.02 -21.17 -11.22
C LYS A 299 -4.10 -21.63 -12.20
N GLU A 300 -4.58 -20.74 -13.07
CA GLU A 300 -5.70 -21.00 -13.97
C GLU A 300 -5.28 -21.59 -15.32
N VAL A 301 -4.06 -21.29 -15.79
CA VAL A 301 -3.61 -21.61 -17.13
C VAL A 301 -2.42 -22.58 -17.06
N PRO A 302 -2.65 -23.91 -17.18
CA PRO A 302 -1.59 -24.92 -17.08
C PRO A 302 -0.42 -24.67 -18.03
N THR A 303 -0.70 -24.20 -19.25
CA THR A 303 0.35 -23.86 -20.23
C THR A 303 1.25 -22.71 -19.75
N PHE A 304 0.72 -21.73 -19.03
CA PHE A 304 1.51 -20.66 -18.43
C PHE A 304 2.34 -21.18 -17.25
N LYS A 305 1.77 -22.08 -16.42
CA LYS A 305 2.51 -22.76 -15.35
C LYS A 305 3.72 -23.51 -15.90
N ASN A 306 3.54 -24.28 -16.98
CA ASN A 306 4.62 -25.01 -17.64
C ASN A 306 5.70 -24.06 -18.18
N LYS A 307 5.30 -22.94 -18.79
CA LYS A 307 6.23 -21.88 -19.22
C LYS A 307 7.02 -21.28 -18.06
N VAL A 308 6.41 -21.05 -16.90
CA VAL A 308 7.08 -20.54 -15.70
C VAL A 308 8.08 -21.55 -15.14
N GLU A 309 7.74 -22.84 -15.07
CA GLU A 309 8.65 -23.88 -14.58
C GLU A 309 9.83 -24.08 -15.54
N ARG A 310 9.57 -24.10 -16.85
CA ARG A 310 10.63 -24.13 -17.88
C ARG A 310 11.55 -22.93 -17.79
N TYR A 311 10.99 -21.72 -17.61
CA TYR A 311 11.76 -20.51 -17.37
C TYR A 311 12.66 -20.61 -16.13
N LYS A 312 12.16 -21.12 -15.01
CA LYS A 312 12.94 -21.31 -13.78
C LYS A 312 14.09 -22.29 -13.99
N LEU A 313 13.87 -23.37 -14.73
CA LEU A 313 14.91 -24.36 -15.06
C LEU A 313 16.05 -23.69 -15.85
N LEU A 314 15.72 -22.98 -16.93
CA LEU A 314 16.71 -22.26 -17.75
C LEU A 314 17.42 -21.16 -16.95
N LYS A 315 16.68 -20.42 -16.10
CA LYS A 315 17.26 -19.42 -15.21
C LYS A 315 18.31 -20.01 -14.26
N ARG A 316 18.05 -21.19 -13.68
CA ARG A 316 19.00 -21.89 -12.81
C ARG A 316 20.26 -22.31 -13.58
N LYS A 317 20.10 -22.89 -14.78
CA LYS A 317 21.23 -23.24 -15.66
C LYS A 317 22.11 -22.02 -15.97
N SER A 318 21.48 -20.87 -16.20
CA SER A 318 22.19 -19.61 -16.48
C SER A 318 22.81 -18.90 -15.26
N LYS A 319 22.95 -19.58 -14.11
CA LYS A 319 23.38 -18.99 -12.83
C LYS A 319 22.60 -17.69 -12.52
N ASP A 320 21.28 -17.81 -12.46
CA ASP A 320 20.34 -16.70 -12.24
C ASP A 320 20.28 -15.62 -13.34
N GLY A 321 20.75 -15.95 -14.54
CA GLY A 321 20.79 -15.05 -15.70
C GLY A 321 22.09 -14.25 -15.79
N GLN A 322 23.06 -14.53 -14.92
CA GLN A 322 24.38 -13.88 -14.94
C GLN A 322 25.35 -14.54 -15.91
N ASN A 323 25.17 -15.82 -16.20
CA ASN A 323 26.01 -16.55 -17.13
C ASN A 323 25.14 -17.32 -18.12
N THR A 324 24.76 -16.64 -19.21
CA THR A 324 23.97 -17.22 -20.30
C THR A 324 24.76 -18.13 -21.22
N GLU A 325 26.09 -18.21 -21.07
CA GLU A 325 26.97 -19.07 -21.88
C GLU A 325 26.74 -20.55 -21.58
N ASN A 326 26.21 -20.87 -20.39
CA ASN A 326 25.79 -22.22 -20.02
C ASN A 326 24.49 -22.68 -20.72
N LEU A 327 23.88 -21.84 -21.54
CA LEU A 327 22.69 -22.19 -22.33
C LEU A 327 23.09 -22.40 -23.78
N THR A 328 22.55 -23.44 -24.42
CA THR A 328 22.64 -23.57 -25.89
C THR A 328 21.96 -22.37 -26.57
N LYS A 329 22.31 -22.06 -27.83
CA LYS A 329 21.69 -20.96 -28.60
C LYS A 329 20.16 -21.08 -28.65
N SER A 330 19.65 -22.30 -28.76
CA SER A 330 18.22 -22.61 -28.71
C SER A 330 17.61 -22.30 -27.33
N GLU A 331 18.23 -22.81 -26.25
CA GLU A 331 17.78 -22.53 -24.88
C GLU A 331 17.85 -21.05 -24.51
N LEU A 332 18.85 -20.30 -25.01
CA LEU A 332 18.94 -18.86 -24.80
C LEU A 332 17.80 -18.11 -25.50
N THR A 333 17.44 -18.54 -26.71
CA THR A 333 16.31 -17.99 -27.47
C THR A 333 14.99 -18.28 -26.75
N GLU A 334 14.81 -19.52 -26.30
CA GLU A 334 13.66 -19.94 -25.49
C GLU A 334 13.59 -19.15 -24.17
N TYR A 335 14.71 -18.99 -23.47
CA TYR A 335 14.83 -18.25 -22.22
C TYR A 335 14.39 -16.79 -22.40
N LYS A 336 14.86 -16.10 -23.44
CA LYS A 336 14.46 -14.70 -23.73
C LYS A 336 12.96 -14.60 -24.02
N LYS A 337 12.39 -15.53 -24.78
CA LYS A 337 10.94 -15.60 -25.09
C LYS A 337 10.09 -15.88 -23.84
N LEU A 338 10.55 -16.78 -22.98
CA LEU A 338 9.86 -17.10 -21.73
C LEU A 338 9.99 -15.94 -20.73
N LEU A 339 11.16 -15.29 -20.65
CA LEU A 339 11.39 -14.13 -19.79
C LEU A 339 10.42 -13.00 -20.13
N SER A 340 10.26 -12.66 -21.42
CA SER A 340 9.32 -11.62 -21.86
C SER A 340 7.87 -12.01 -21.54
N THR A 341 7.52 -13.29 -21.69
CA THR A 341 6.17 -13.81 -21.35
C THR A 341 5.88 -13.74 -19.85
N VAL A 342 6.81 -14.20 -19.00
CA VAL A 342 6.64 -14.28 -17.54
C VAL A 342 6.67 -12.88 -16.91
N ARG A 343 7.52 -11.99 -17.41
CA ARG A 343 7.65 -10.60 -16.94
C ARG A 343 6.75 -9.62 -17.70
N LYS A 344 5.86 -10.11 -18.57
CA LYS A 344 4.96 -9.25 -19.35
C LYS A 344 4.20 -8.32 -18.41
N THR A 345 4.38 -7.02 -18.63
CA THR A 345 3.63 -5.99 -17.91
C THR A 345 2.25 -5.88 -18.53
N ARG A 346 1.25 -5.76 -17.67
CA ARG A 346 -0.17 -5.66 -17.99
C ARG A 346 -0.70 -4.35 -17.47
N ARG A 347 -1.79 -3.91 -18.10
CA ARG A 347 -2.55 -2.73 -17.70
C ARG A 347 -3.91 -3.18 -17.24
N PHE A 348 -4.39 -2.58 -16.16
CA PHE A 348 -5.60 -3.01 -15.48
C PHE A 348 -6.66 -1.94 -15.59
N PHE A 349 -7.75 -2.24 -16.30
CA PHE A 349 -8.83 -1.31 -16.60
C PHE A 349 -10.07 -1.61 -15.79
N VAL A 350 -10.86 -0.56 -15.53
CA VAL A 350 -12.13 -0.63 -14.79
C VAL A 350 -13.13 -1.50 -15.57
N LYS A 351 -13.26 -1.31 -16.88
CA LYS A 351 -14.06 -2.15 -17.77
C LYS A 351 -13.20 -2.64 -18.94
N ILE A 352 -13.44 -3.87 -19.42
CA ILE A 352 -12.84 -4.33 -20.69
C ILE A 352 -13.93 -4.36 -21.75
N ASN A 353 -13.69 -3.72 -22.89
CA ASN A 353 -14.34 -4.05 -24.15
C ASN A 353 -13.32 -4.74 -25.07
N LYS A 354 -13.52 -6.04 -25.36
CA LYS A 354 -12.55 -6.84 -26.13
C LYS A 354 -12.39 -6.37 -27.58
N GLU A 355 -13.41 -5.74 -28.16
CA GLU A 355 -13.40 -5.25 -29.55
C GLU A 355 -12.58 -3.97 -29.67
N HIS A 356 -12.77 -3.05 -28.73
CA HIS A 356 -12.04 -1.78 -28.67
C HIS A 356 -10.52 -1.95 -28.64
N TYR A 357 -10.02 -2.99 -27.95
CA TYR A 357 -8.58 -3.26 -27.87
C TYR A 357 -7.99 -3.89 -29.14
N LYS A 358 -8.80 -4.54 -29.98
CA LYS A 358 -8.34 -5.02 -31.28
C LYS A 358 -8.04 -3.84 -32.21
N GLU A 359 -8.86 -2.78 -32.15
CA GLU A 359 -8.69 -1.56 -32.96
C GLU A 359 -7.46 -0.75 -32.54
N LEU A 360 -7.20 -0.63 -31.23
CA LEU A 360 -5.99 0.02 -30.73
C LEU A 360 -4.70 -0.65 -31.23
N HIS A 361 -4.69 -1.98 -31.40
CA HIS A 361 -3.57 -2.71 -31.98
C HIS A 361 -3.33 -2.41 -33.48
N ILE A 362 -4.39 -2.07 -34.23
CA ILE A 362 -4.34 -1.81 -35.68
C ILE A 362 -3.82 -0.40 -35.97
N SER A 363 -4.10 0.58 -35.10
CA SER A 363 -3.77 2.01 -35.30
C SER A 363 -2.28 2.40 -35.26
N GLY A 364 -1.34 1.44 -35.14
CA GLY A 364 0.10 1.72 -35.12
C GLY A 364 0.61 2.49 -33.89
N THR A 365 -0.24 2.72 -32.89
CA THR A 365 0.18 3.27 -31.60
C THR A 365 1.09 2.27 -30.89
N LYS A 366 2.13 2.76 -30.19
CA LYS A 366 3.18 1.96 -29.51
C LYS A 366 2.69 1.01 -28.39
N TYR A 367 1.39 0.72 -28.32
CA TYR A 367 0.78 -0.19 -27.34
C TYR A 367 0.89 -1.68 -27.71
N GLN A 368 1.53 -2.03 -28.82
CA GLN A 368 1.51 -3.38 -29.40
C GLN A 368 1.96 -4.51 -28.45
N ASP A 369 2.76 -4.21 -27.41
CA ASP A 369 3.27 -5.24 -26.49
C ASP A 369 2.52 -5.35 -25.15
N VAL A 370 1.58 -4.46 -24.84
CA VAL A 370 0.99 -4.40 -23.50
C VAL A 370 -0.36 -5.09 -23.46
N GLU A 371 -0.44 -6.18 -22.69
CA GLU A 371 -1.68 -6.93 -22.54
C GLU A 371 -2.63 -6.24 -21.55
N VAL A 372 -3.88 -6.04 -21.98
CA VAL A 372 -4.92 -5.38 -21.18
C VAL A 372 -5.72 -6.41 -20.40
N LYS A 373 -6.00 -6.09 -19.13
CA LYS A 373 -6.80 -6.90 -18.19
C LYS A 373 -7.77 -6.04 -17.41
N HIS A 374 -8.77 -6.69 -16.82
CA HIS A 374 -9.74 -6.08 -15.92
C HIS A 374 -9.09 -6.02 -14.54
N PHE A 375 -9.20 -4.87 -13.87
CA PHE A 375 -8.89 -4.79 -12.45
C PHE A 375 -10.02 -5.48 -11.67
N SER A 376 -9.86 -6.78 -11.38
CA SER A 376 -10.91 -7.60 -10.77
C SER A 376 -10.83 -7.68 -9.24
N GLU A 377 -11.94 -8.08 -8.60
CA GLU A 377 -11.98 -8.39 -7.16
C GLU A 377 -10.91 -9.42 -6.77
N ARG A 378 -10.69 -10.44 -7.61
CA ARG A 378 -9.67 -11.47 -7.39
C ARG A 378 -8.26 -10.87 -7.36
N LEU A 379 -7.96 -9.90 -8.22
CA LEU A 379 -6.68 -9.19 -8.18
C LEU A 379 -6.56 -8.36 -6.91
N MET A 380 -7.62 -7.63 -6.53
CA MET A 380 -7.67 -6.89 -5.26
C MET A 380 -7.40 -7.80 -4.05
N LYS A 381 -7.95 -9.02 -4.05
CA LYS A 381 -7.72 -10.03 -3.01
C LYS A 381 -6.28 -10.50 -2.92
N GLU A 382 -5.64 -10.83 -4.03
CA GLU A 382 -4.23 -11.25 -3.99
C GLU A 382 -3.29 -10.08 -3.64
N CYS A 383 -3.67 -8.85 -4.00
CA CYS A 383 -2.97 -7.63 -3.57
C CYS A 383 -3.09 -7.41 -2.05
N SER A 384 -4.28 -7.55 -1.48
CA SER A 384 -4.48 -7.39 -0.04
C SER A 384 -3.79 -8.49 0.75
N LYS A 385 -3.77 -9.76 0.28
CA LYS A 385 -2.97 -10.82 0.92
C LYS A 385 -1.48 -10.46 1.02
N LEU A 386 -0.91 -9.93 -0.05
CA LEU A 386 0.47 -9.46 -0.04
C LEU A 386 0.65 -8.35 1.00
N PHE A 387 -0.24 -7.36 1.00
CA PHE A 387 -0.20 -6.27 1.98
C PHE A 387 -0.26 -6.79 3.42
N TYR A 388 -1.24 -7.63 3.77
CA TYR A 388 -1.36 -8.21 5.11
C TYR A 388 -0.15 -9.05 5.50
N SER A 389 0.42 -9.82 4.57
CA SER A 389 1.65 -10.58 4.87
C SER A 389 2.85 -9.69 5.20
N LEU A 390 2.91 -8.47 4.64
CA LEU A 390 3.92 -7.49 5.00
C LEU A 390 3.59 -6.86 6.36
N VAL A 391 2.35 -6.43 6.58
CA VAL A 391 1.92 -5.91 7.88
C VAL A 391 2.26 -6.90 8.99
N ASP A 392 1.82 -8.16 8.90
CA ASP A 392 2.14 -9.21 9.88
C ASP A 392 3.64 -9.43 10.06
N ARG A 393 4.42 -9.43 8.97
CA ARG A 393 5.87 -9.58 9.02
C ARG A 393 6.56 -8.46 9.79
N PHE A 394 6.05 -7.23 9.66
CA PHE A 394 6.65 -6.04 10.26
C PHE A 394 6.04 -5.67 11.62
N THR A 395 4.87 -6.21 11.96
CA THR A 395 4.27 -6.07 13.29
C THR A 395 5.10 -6.84 14.31
N LEU A 396 5.49 -6.15 15.38
CA LEU A 396 6.15 -6.75 16.53
C LEU A 396 5.13 -7.58 17.30
N LYS A 397 5.49 -8.83 17.60
CA LYS A 397 4.63 -9.70 18.40
C LYS A 397 5.02 -9.61 19.87
N GLN A 398 4.04 -9.81 20.74
CA GLN A 398 4.34 -9.98 22.15
C GLN A 398 5.09 -11.30 22.33
N LEU A 399 6.17 -11.29 23.12
CA LEU A 399 6.79 -12.54 23.52
C LEU A 399 5.78 -13.35 24.34
N ASP A 400 5.58 -14.62 23.95
CA ASP A 400 4.79 -15.57 24.73
C ASP A 400 5.30 -15.58 26.19
N ASP A 401 4.40 -15.73 27.15
CA ASP A 401 4.82 -15.84 28.54
C ASP A 401 5.71 -17.07 28.74
N PHE A 402 6.61 -16.96 29.72
CA PHE A 402 7.64 -17.97 29.97
C PHE A 402 7.02 -19.35 30.18
N GLU A 403 5.94 -19.43 30.96
CA GLU A 403 5.27 -20.69 31.28
C GLU A 403 4.66 -21.35 30.02
N THR A 404 3.97 -20.58 29.19
CA THR A 404 3.44 -21.04 27.90
C THR A 404 4.54 -21.62 27.01
N VAL A 405 5.69 -20.94 26.90
CA VAL A 405 6.82 -21.45 26.11
C VAL A 405 7.35 -22.75 26.68
N MET A 406 7.56 -22.81 28.00
CA MET A 406 8.08 -24.01 28.66
C MET A 406 7.13 -25.20 28.53
N ASN A 407 5.82 -24.97 28.62
CA ASN A 407 4.80 -26.00 28.42
C ASN A 407 4.81 -26.52 26.96
N ARG A 408 4.95 -25.64 25.96
CA ARG A 408 5.13 -26.07 24.56
C ARG A 408 6.41 -26.90 24.38
N CYS A 409 7.50 -26.53 25.05
CA CYS A 409 8.75 -27.29 25.01
C CYS A 409 8.59 -28.70 25.59
N LYS A 410 7.93 -28.82 26.75
CA LYS A 410 7.61 -30.11 27.38
C LYS A 410 6.73 -30.98 26.49
N GLN A 411 5.66 -30.40 25.96
CA GLN A 411 4.73 -31.10 25.07
C GLN A 411 5.43 -31.63 23.81
N HIS A 412 6.24 -30.80 23.16
CA HIS A 412 7.07 -31.22 22.01
C HIS A 412 8.01 -32.38 22.38
N ASN A 413 8.65 -32.31 23.54
CA ASN A 413 9.56 -33.38 24.00
C ASN A 413 8.83 -34.70 24.30
N ILE A 414 7.60 -34.63 24.82
CA ILE A 414 6.73 -35.80 25.02
C ILE A 414 6.35 -36.42 23.67
N GLU A 415 5.96 -35.60 22.70
CA GLU A 415 5.62 -36.05 21.34
C GLU A 415 6.80 -36.75 20.65
N VAL A 416 8.00 -36.15 20.71
CA VAL A 416 9.25 -36.75 20.20
C VAL A 416 9.52 -38.10 20.85
N GLU A 417 9.28 -38.23 22.17
CA GLU A 417 9.48 -39.49 22.89
C GLU A 417 8.44 -40.56 22.52
N ASN A 418 7.18 -40.16 22.36
CA ASN A 418 6.12 -41.07 21.92
C ASN A 418 6.38 -41.61 20.50
N VAL A 419 6.87 -40.76 19.58
CA VAL A 419 7.27 -41.20 18.23
C VAL A 419 8.46 -42.17 18.31
N ARG A 420 9.44 -41.90 19.17
CA ARG A 420 10.59 -42.81 19.39
C ARG A 420 10.15 -44.17 19.91
N LYS A 421 9.24 -44.21 20.89
CA LYS A 421 8.68 -45.45 21.44
C LYS A 421 7.92 -46.24 20.37
N ARG A 422 7.10 -45.58 19.55
CA ARG A 422 6.35 -46.22 18.44
C ARG A 422 7.26 -46.85 17.39
N LEU A 423 8.38 -46.20 17.05
CA LEU A 423 9.34 -46.76 16.09
C LEU A 423 10.15 -47.94 16.67
N GLY A 424 10.24 -48.05 18.01
CA GLY A 424 10.83 -49.20 18.70
C GLY A 424 12.17 -49.66 18.10
N THR A 425 12.24 -50.94 17.77
CA THR A 425 13.41 -51.58 17.14
C THR A 425 13.61 -51.19 15.69
N GLN A 426 12.57 -50.81 14.94
CA GLN A 426 12.71 -50.36 13.54
C GLN A 426 13.64 -49.14 13.40
N ARG A 427 13.82 -48.39 14.49
CA ARG A 427 14.74 -47.25 14.57
C ARG A 427 16.22 -47.63 14.34
N SER A 428 16.63 -48.88 14.55
CA SER A 428 18.02 -49.30 14.27
C SER A 428 18.35 -49.26 12.78
N ASN A 429 17.34 -49.37 11.91
CA ASN A 429 17.52 -49.54 10.47
C ASN A 429 17.75 -48.21 9.72
N PHE A 430 17.59 -47.08 10.40
CA PHE A 430 17.74 -45.76 9.80
C PHE A 430 19.10 -45.15 10.18
N ASP A 431 19.60 -44.21 9.37
CA ASP A 431 20.75 -43.40 9.79
C ASP A 431 20.35 -42.33 10.82
N ASN A 432 21.33 -41.64 11.42
CA ASN A 432 21.02 -40.62 12.44
C ASN A 432 20.24 -39.41 11.88
N SER A 433 20.45 -39.05 10.61
CA SER A 433 19.74 -37.94 9.98
C SER A 433 18.26 -38.28 9.75
N GLU A 434 18.00 -39.51 9.31
CA GLU A 434 16.68 -40.08 9.08
C GLU A 434 15.93 -40.24 10.40
N LYS A 435 16.61 -40.76 11.45
CA LYS A 435 16.06 -40.81 12.80
C LYS A 435 15.61 -39.43 13.27
N ILE A 436 16.43 -38.40 13.07
CA ILE A 436 16.10 -37.02 13.48
C ILE A 436 14.94 -36.46 12.65
N LYS A 437 14.90 -36.71 11.34
CA LYS A 437 13.80 -36.28 10.48
C LYS A 437 12.47 -36.95 10.87
N MET A 438 12.50 -38.23 11.23
CA MET A 438 11.30 -39.00 11.60
C MET A 438 10.82 -38.70 13.02
N THR A 439 11.73 -38.69 14.01
CA THR A 439 11.34 -38.53 15.41
C THR A 439 11.30 -37.08 15.87
N GLY A 440 11.94 -36.18 15.13
CA GLY A 440 12.31 -34.87 15.65
C GLY A 440 13.47 -34.95 16.66
N LYS A 441 13.87 -33.77 17.13
CA LYS A 441 14.92 -33.59 18.14
C LYS A 441 14.29 -33.05 19.42
N LYS A 442 14.68 -33.62 20.58
CA LYS A 442 14.33 -33.04 21.88
C LYS A 442 14.98 -31.67 22.02
N ILE A 443 14.21 -30.72 22.53
CA ILE A 443 14.64 -29.36 22.80
C ILE A 443 15.00 -29.27 24.29
N SER A 444 16.14 -28.65 24.58
CA SER A 444 16.61 -28.51 25.95
C SER A 444 15.89 -27.35 26.63
N GLU A 445 15.06 -27.68 27.62
CA GLU A 445 14.28 -26.73 28.41
C GLU A 445 15.16 -25.63 29.03
N THR A 446 16.29 -25.99 29.65
CA THR A 446 17.23 -25.03 30.26
C THR A 446 17.79 -24.03 29.24
N LYS A 447 18.07 -24.47 28.00
CA LYS A 447 18.61 -23.62 26.95
C LYS A 447 17.57 -22.64 26.41
N ILE A 448 16.33 -23.11 26.26
CA ILE A 448 15.20 -22.26 25.90
C ILE A 448 14.93 -21.25 27.02
N ALA A 449 14.88 -21.68 28.28
CA ALA A 449 14.67 -20.81 29.43
C ALA A 449 15.73 -19.69 29.49
N LEU A 450 17.01 -20.02 29.34
CA LEU A 450 18.10 -19.04 29.30
C LEU A 450 17.92 -18.04 28.15
N LEU A 451 17.60 -18.52 26.95
CA LEU A 451 17.39 -17.64 25.80
C LEU A 451 16.17 -16.72 26.01
N LEU A 452 15.07 -17.23 26.57
CA LEU A 452 13.88 -16.43 26.89
C LEU A 452 14.19 -15.34 27.90
N GLN A 453 14.96 -15.64 28.96
CA GLN A 453 15.38 -14.65 29.94
C GLN A 453 16.19 -13.51 29.29
N LEU A 454 17.07 -13.83 28.35
CA LEU A 454 17.80 -12.81 27.58
C LEU A 454 16.86 -12.01 26.67
N MET A 455 15.91 -12.68 26.03
CA MET A 455 14.90 -12.09 25.15
C MET A 455 13.92 -11.16 25.86
N GLN A 456 13.76 -11.27 27.19
CA GLN A 456 12.96 -10.32 27.97
C GLN A 456 13.54 -8.90 27.96
N LYS A 457 14.85 -8.77 27.76
CA LYS A 457 15.57 -7.48 27.84
C LYS A 457 16.28 -7.10 26.54
N ASN A 458 16.49 -8.04 25.64
CA ASN A 458 17.31 -7.86 24.46
C ASN A 458 16.63 -8.48 23.24
N THR A 459 16.75 -7.83 22.10
CA THR A 459 16.47 -8.44 20.80
C THR A 459 17.47 -9.57 20.51
N ILE A 460 17.12 -10.52 19.64
CA ILE A 460 18.02 -11.58 19.18
C ILE A 460 19.36 -11.03 18.65
N ASP A 461 19.32 -9.87 18.01
CA ASP A 461 20.51 -9.24 17.44
C ASP A 461 21.41 -8.62 18.50
N GLU A 462 20.84 -8.04 19.56
CA GLU A 462 21.57 -7.57 20.74
C GLU A 462 22.21 -8.78 21.44
N ILE A 463 21.47 -9.87 21.65
CA ILE A 463 22.02 -11.12 22.23
C ILE A 463 23.20 -11.65 21.40
N LYS A 464 23.11 -11.57 20.07
CA LYS A 464 24.19 -11.95 19.16
C LYS A 464 25.43 -11.06 19.31
N GLN A 465 25.24 -9.77 19.56
CA GLN A 465 26.32 -8.79 19.77
C GLN A 465 26.94 -8.86 21.16
N MET A 466 26.20 -9.34 22.16
CA MET A 466 26.74 -9.58 23.51
C MET A 466 27.74 -10.75 23.54
N HIS A 467 27.86 -11.53 22.46
CA HIS A 467 28.76 -12.67 22.35
C HIS A 467 28.59 -13.74 23.46
N ILE A 468 27.43 -13.77 24.14
CA ILE A 468 27.09 -14.77 25.17
C ILE A 468 27.05 -16.18 24.57
N PHE A 469 26.60 -16.28 23.31
CA PHE A 469 26.58 -17.53 22.56
C PHE A 469 27.42 -17.40 21.29
N SER A 470 28.04 -18.51 20.88
CA SER A 470 28.53 -18.60 19.49
C SER A 470 27.37 -18.39 18.52
N THR A 471 27.64 -17.78 17.35
CA THR A 471 26.59 -17.57 16.33
C THR A 471 25.88 -18.87 15.98
N ARG A 472 26.62 -19.96 15.83
CA ARG A 472 26.07 -21.29 15.53
C ARG A 472 25.18 -21.82 16.65
N THR A 473 25.49 -21.53 17.91
CA THR A 473 24.67 -21.95 19.05
C THR A 473 23.36 -21.16 19.10
N LEU A 474 23.44 -19.84 18.94
CA LEU A 474 22.25 -18.98 18.92
C LEU A 474 21.30 -19.33 17.77
N ASP A 475 21.84 -19.55 16.56
CA ASP A 475 21.03 -19.95 15.40
C ASP A 475 20.28 -21.28 15.63
N ARG A 476 20.88 -22.23 16.38
CA ARG A 476 20.18 -23.46 16.78
C ARG A 476 19.05 -23.19 17.75
N TYR A 477 19.26 -22.32 18.74
CA TYR A 477 18.20 -22.00 19.72
C TYR A 477 17.04 -21.25 19.06
N ILE A 478 17.33 -20.35 18.12
CA ILE A 478 16.32 -19.70 17.28
C ILE A 478 15.52 -20.73 16.48
N GLN A 479 16.18 -21.74 15.91
CA GLN A 479 15.50 -22.82 15.19
C GLN A 479 14.65 -23.70 16.12
N ASP A 480 15.11 -23.95 17.33
CA ASP A 480 14.34 -24.67 18.36
C ASP A 480 13.08 -23.84 18.73
N LEU A 481 13.19 -22.51 18.93
CA LEU A 481 12.03 -21.62 19.15
C LEU A 481 11.03 -21.65 17.99
N ARG A 482 11.50 -21.64 16.73
CA ARG A 482 10.65 -21.77 15.54
C ARG A 482 9.91 -23.11 15.50
N THR A 483 10.57 -24.18 15.94
CA THR A 483 9.95 -25.52 16.04
C THR A 483 8.79 -25.50 17.04
N LEU A 484 8.93 -24.73 18.13
CA LEU A 484 7.89 -24.47 19.13
C LEU A 484 6.85 -23.43 18.69
N LYS A 485 6.92 -22.95 17.44
CA LYS A 485 6.06 -21.90 16.88
C LYS A 485 6.12 -20.56 17.65
N ILE A 486 7.29 -20.24 18.21
CA ILE A 486 7.52 -18.98 18.93
C ILE A 486 8.12 -17.97 17.95
N ASP A 487 7.54 -16.77 17.92
CA ASP A 487 8.03 -15.71 17.04
C ASP A 487 9.33 -15.10 17.59
N THR A 488 10.33 -14.99 16.71
CA THR A 488 11.64 -14.41 17.04
C THR A 488 11.63 -12.89 16.85
N ASN A 489 10.59 -12.31 16.24
CA ASN A 489 10.36 -10.88 16.09
C ASN A 489 9.46 -10.35 17.22
N HIS A 490 9.93 -10.49 18.46
CA HIS A 490 9.17 -10.09 19.64
C HIS A 490 9.74 -8.85 20.31
N ILE A 491 8.91 -8.22 21.14
CA ILE A 491 9.30 -7.22 22.13
C ILE A 491 8.92 -7.69 23.53
N SER A 492 9.61 -7.13 24.52
CA SER A 492 9.33 -7.39 25.93
C SER A 492 7.86 -7.07 26.25
N LYS A 493 7.26 -7.91 27.11
CA LYS A 493 5.83 -7.88 27.45
C LYS A 493 5.36 -6.52 28.02
N SER A 494 6.25 -5.77 28.65
CA SER A 494 5.97 -4.43 29.20
C SER A 494 5.80 -3.34 28.13
N ILE A 495 6.14 -3.62 26.87
CA ILE A 495 6.20 -2.62 25.79
C ILE A 495 4.96 -2.66 24.89
N VAL A 496 4.27 -3.81 24.83
CA VAL A 496 3.11 -3.97 23.95
C VAL A 496 1.90 -3.30 24.60
N THR A 497 1.69 -2.02 24.30
CA THR A 497 0.39 -1.40 24.59
C THR A 497 -0.68 -1.96 23.67
N LYS A 498 -1.88 -2.09 24.24
CA LYS A 498 -3.06 -2.66 23.58
C LYS A 498 -3.40 -1.78 22.39
N GLU A 499 -3.38 -2.33 21.18
CA GLU A 499 -3.84 -1.64 19.98
C GLU A 499 -5.27 -1.15 20.23
N ILE A 500 -5.52 0.12 19.91
CA ILE A 500 -6.86 0.70 20.00
C ILE A 500 -7.75 -0.03 18.98
N SER A 501 -8.91 -0.50 19.42
CA SER A 501 -9.78 -1.27 18.52
C SER A 501 -10.25 -0.40 17.34
N PHE A 502 -10.61 -1.04 16.23
CA PHE A 502 -11.18 -0.33 15.08
C PHE A 502 -12.40 0.53 15.46
N LEU A 503 -13.23 0.02 16.38
CA LEU A 503 -14.42 0.73 16.85
C LEU A 503 -14.02 1.98 17.66
N ASP A 504 -13.07 1.85 18.58
CA ASP A 504 -12.55 2.97 19.36
C ASP A 504 -11.92 4.03 18.45
N HIS A 505 -11.16 3.61 17.43
CA HIS A 505 -10.63 4.51 16.42
C HIS A 505 -11.73 5.26 15.67
N TYR A 506 -12.74 4.53 15.19
CA TYR A 506 -13.82 5.12 14.42
C TYR A 506 -14.62 6.10 15.27
N ILE A 507 -14.95 5.73 16.50
CA ILE A 507 -15.65 6.59 17.47
C ILE A 507 -14.82 7.84 17.73
N GLU A 508 -13.55 7.69 18.11
CA GLU A 508 -12.69 8.82 18.47
C GLU A 508 -12.55 9.82 17.31
N VAL A 509 -12.34 9.33 16.10
CA VAL A 509 -12.15 10.17 14.91
C VAL A 509 -13.47 10.80 14.44
N GLN A 510 -14.56 10.02 14.36
CA GLN A 510 -15.81 10.48 13.74
C GLN A 510 -16.70 11.28 14.67
N PHE A 511 -16.69 11.02 15.99
CA PHE A 511 -17.41 11.87 16.93
C PHE A 511 -16.82 13.28 17.01
N ASN A 512 -15.49 13.41 16.81
CA ASN A 512 -14.85 14.72 16.77
C ASN A 512 -15.04 15.41 15.41
N GLU A 513 -15.13 14.66 14.31
CA GLU A 513 -15.49 15.23 13.00
C GLU A 513 -16.95 15.70 12.93
N ASN A 514 -17.91 14.97 13.50
CA ASN A 514 -19.33 15.36 13.48
C ASN A 514 -19.63 16.64 14.29
N LYS A 515 -18.73 17.07 15.19
CA LYS A 515 -18.83 18.38 15.85
C LYS A 515 -18.37 19.55 14.96
N LEU A 516 -17.67 19.28 13.85
CA LEU A 516 -17.02 20.29 13.01
C LEU A 516 -17.43 20.24 11.53
N PHE A 517 -18.04 19.13 11.05
CA PHE A 517 -18.32 18.94 9.63
C PHE A 517 -19.74 18.42 9.35
N THR A 518 -20.54 19.20 8.61
CA THR A 518 -21.66 18.69 7.82
C THR A 518 -21.14 18.07 6.52
N ASN A 519 -20.40 16.95 6.63
CA ASN A 519 -19.68 16.39 5.49
C ASN A 519 -20.57 15.63 4.48
N LYS A 520 -20.19 15.73 3.20
CA LYS A 520 -20.81 15.19 1.97
C LYS A 520 -21.21 13.70 2.04
N PHE A 521 -20.65 12.93 2.97
CA PHE A 521 -20.91 11.49 3.11
C PHE A 521 -22.36 11.16 3.48
N ASN A 522 -23.09 12.06 4.14
CA ASN A 522 -24.52 11.88 4.39
C ASN A 522 -25.39 12.02 3.11
N LYS A 523 -24.84 12.59 2.02
CA LYS A 523 -25.51 12.68 0.71
C LYS A 523 -25.19 11.50 -0.22
N MET A 524 -24.11 10.76 0.01
CA MET A 524 -23.89 9.46 -0.63
C MET A 524 -24.79 8.42 0.05
N LYS A 525 -26.10 8.47 -0.27
CA LYS A 525 -27.06 7.44 0.17
C LYS A 525 -26.53 6.06 -0.27
N TYR A 526 -26.37 5.18 0.71
CA TYR A 526 -25.90 3.79 0.59
C TYR A 526 -26.92 2.80 0.05
#